data_AF-A0A257YJ17-F1
#
_entry.id   AF-A0A257YJ17-F1
#
_cell.length_a   1.000
_cell.length_b   1.000
_cell.length_c   1.000
_cell.angle_alpha   90.00
_cell.angle_beta   90.00
_cell.angle_gamma   90.00
#
_symmetry.space_group_name_H-M   'P 1'
#
loop_
_entity.id
_entity.type
_entity.pdbx_description
1 polymer ?
#
loop_
_entity_poly.entity_id
_entity_poly.type
_entity_poly.pdbx_seq_one_letter_code
_entity_poly.pdbx_strand_id
1 'polypeptide(L)' 'KMWLFFFMFAMVKAIVPRYRYDQLMRIGWKVFLPMSLGWVVLVAFLAKFEVAGGFWARWAVGG' A
#
# COMPACT_ATOMS: atom_id res chain seq x y z
N LYS A 1 10.73 -7.74 -17.74
CA LYS A 1 9.98 -7.20 -16.57
C LYS A 1 10.60 -7.66 -15.24
N MET A 2 10.91 -8.94 -15.06
CA MET A 2 11.51 -9.48 -13.82
C MET A 2 12.89 -8.91 -13.46
N TRP A 3 13.72 -8.55 -14.44
CA TRP A 3 15.05 -7.96 -14.25
C TRP A 3 15.02 -6.65 -13.47
N LEU A 4 13.99 -5.82 -13.67
CA LEU A 4 13.81 -4.57 -12.92
C LEU A 4 13.53 -4.83 -11.45
N PHE A 5 12.69 -5.84 -11.13
CA PHE A 5 12.42 -6.22 -9.75
C PHE A 5 13.68 -6.75 -9.06
N PHE A 6 14.45 -7.60 -9.74
CA PHE A 6 15.69 -8.15 -9.19
C PHE A 6 16.73 -7.07 -8.91
N PHE A 7 16.89 -6.12 -9.84
CA PHE A 7 17.75 -4.94 -9.66
C PHE A 7 17.29 -4.05 -8.51
N MET A 8 15.98 -3.79 -8.41
CA MET A 8 15.40 -2.97 -7.34
C MET A 8 15.58 -3.61 -5.95
N PHE A 9 15.38 -4.94 -5.82
CA PHE A 9 15.63 -5.67 -4.57
C PHE A 9 17.12 -5.67 -4.18
N ALA A 10 18.02 -5.86 -5.15
CA ALA A 10 19.46 -5.80 -4.90
C ALA A 10 19.89 -4.39 -4.44
N MET A 11 19.35 -3.34 -5.07
CA MET A 11 19.64 -1.94 -4.71
C MET A 11 19.11 -1.58 -3.32
N VAL A 12 17.90 -2.01 -2.96
CA VAL A 12 17.33 -1.78 -1.61
C VAL A 12 18.22 -2.42 -0.54
N LYS A 13 18.69 -3.66 -0.76
CA LYS A 13 19.62 -4.30 0.19
C LYS A 13 20.95 -3.54 0.32
N ALA A 14 21.44 -2.91 -0.75
CA ALA A 14 22.68 -2.15 -0.74
C ALA A 14 22.54 -0.77 -0.04
N ILE A 15 21.38 -0.12 -0.16
CA ILE A 15 21.14 1.24 0.35
C ILE A 15 20.65 1.23 1.80
N VAL A 16 19.83 0.24 2.20
CA VAL A 16 19.23 0.23 3.53
C VAL A 16 20.32 -0.03 4.58
N PRO A 17 20.72 0.98 5.39
CA PRO A 17 21.65 0.79 6.49
C PRO A 17 20.93 -0.05 7.54
N ARG A 18 21.60 -0.99 8.22
CA ARG A 18 20.96 -1.93 9.18
C ARG A 18 19.99 -1.20 10.13
N TYR A 19 18.69 -1.29 9.84
CA TYR A 19 17.64 -0.82 10.74
C TYR A 19 17.45 -1.88 11.81
N ARG A 20 17.41 -1.43 13.08
CA ARG A 20 17.14 -2.33 14.20
C ARG A 20 15.67 -2.78 14.13
N TYR A 21 15.38 -4.03 14.51
CA TYR A 21 14.02 -4.58 14.54
C TYR A 21 13.04 -3.66 15.27
N ASP A 22 13.47 -2.97 16.33
CA ASP A 22 12.62 -2.01 17.06
C ASP A 22 12.22 -0.78 16.23
N GLN A 23 13.11 -0.28 15.37
CA GLN A 23 12.81 0.87 14.51
C GLN A 23 11.87 0.46 13.38
N LEU A 24 12.12 -0.70 12.77
CA LEU A 24 11.23 -1.26 11.76
C LEU A 24 9.84 -1.55 12.35
N MET A 25 9.79 -2.09 13.57
CA MET A 25 8.54 -2.40 14.24
C MET A 25 7.79 -1.13 14.65
N ARG A 26 8.49 -0.06 15.05
CA ARG A 26 7.86 1.22 15.34
C ARG A 26 7.27 1.87 14.08
N ILE A 27 7.95 1.79 12.93
CA ILE A 27 7.43 2.28 11.64
C ILE A 27 6.26 1.40 11.18
N GLY A 28 6.40 0.07 11.24
CA GLY A 28 5.35 -0.87 10.85
C GLY A 28 4.08 -0.70 11.68
N TRP A 29 4.24 -0.61 13.00
CA TRP A 29 3.13 -0.50 13.93
C TRP A 29 2.49 0.89 13.94
N LYS A 30 3.28 1.98 13.82
CA LYS A 30 2.74 3.35 13.88
C LYS A 30 2.39 3.96 12.53
N VAL A 31 2.92 3.45 11.42
CA VAL A 31 2.72 4.04 10.09
C VAL A 31 1.97 3.09 9.18
N PHE A 32 2.40 1.82 9.05
CA PHE A 32 1.77 0.88 8.11
C PHE A 32 0.34 0.50 8.53
N LEU A 33 0.13 0.22 9.82
CA LEU A 33 -1.17 -0.22 10.34
C LEU A 33 -2.26 0.85 10.26
N PRO A 34 -2.07 2.10 10.74
CA PRO A 34 -3.10 3.12 10.63
C PRO A 34 -3.28 3.64 9.20
N MET A 35 -2.24 3.60 8.36
CA MET A 35 -2.34 4.03 6.96
C MET A 35 -3.17 3.05 6.13
N SER A 36 -2.96 1.74 6.30
CA SER A 36 -3.76 0.74 5.57
C SER A 36 -5.23 0.77 6.02
N LEU A 37 -5.48 0.87 7.32
CA LEU A 37 -6.83 0.96 7.86
C LEU A 37 -7.52 2.27 7.45
N GLY A 38 -6.80 3.39 7.47
CA GLY A 38 -7.30 4.69 7.01
C GLY A 38 -7.73 4.66 5.54
N TRP A 39 -6.95 4.00 4.68
CA TRP A 39 -7.32 3.85 3.27
C TRP A 39 -8.59 3.01 3.08
N VAL A 40 -8.75 1.93 3.84
CA VAL A 40 -9.98 1.11 3.81
C VAL A 40 -11.20 1.93 4.23
N VAL A 41 -11.09 2.71 5.30
CA VAL A 41 -12.18 3.58 5.78
C VAL A 41 -12.49 4.67 4.75
N LEU A 42 -11.47 5.29 4.14
CA LEU A 42 -11.64 6.28 3.08
C LEU A 42 -12.33 5.70 1.85
N VAL A 43 -11.89 4.53 1.36
CA VAL A 43 -12.50 3.85 0.21
C VAL A 43 -13.93 3.42 0.54
N ALA A 44 -14.19 2.89 1.74
CA ALA A 44 -15.54 2.52 2.17
C ALA A 44 -16.48 3.73 2.28
N PHE A 45 -15.97 4.87 2.76
CA PHE A 45 -16.72 6.12 2.83
C PHE A 45 -17.00 6.66 1.41
N LEU A 46 -15.99 6.72 0.54
CA LEU A 46 -16.14 7.15 -0.85
C LEU A 46 -17.11 6.26 -1.65
N ALA A 47 -17.13 4.95 -1.38
CA ALA A 47 -18.11 4.02 -1.95
C ALA A 47 -19.53 4.27 -1.42
N LYS A 48 -19.68 4.54 -0.11
CA LYS A 48 -20.99 4.77 0.54
C LYS A 48 -21.63 6.12 0.16
N PHE A 49 -20.83 7.14 -0.15
CA PHE A 49 -21.32 8.46 -0.59
C PHE A 49 -21.55 8.55 -2.11
N GLU A 50 -21.49 7.42 -2.83
CA GLU A 50 -21.85 7.28 -4.25
C GLU A 50 -21.09 8.21 -5.23
N VAL A 51 -20.06 8.92 -4.78
CA VAL A 51 -19.24 9.79 -5.65
C VAL A 51 -18.45 8.97 -6.68
N ALA A 52 -18.18 7.70 -6.38
CA ALA A 52 -17.37 6.81 -7.21
C ALA A 52 -18.19 5.73 -7.94
N GLY A 53 -19.52 5.87 -7.98
CA GLY A 53 -20.42 4.96 -8.69
C GLY A 53 -20.13 4.85 -10.19
N GLY A 54 -19.59 5.89 -10.83
CA GLY A 54 -19.17 5.85 -12.24
C GLY A 54 -17.71 5.43 -12.48
N PHE A 55 -16.83 5.60 -11.49
CA PHE A 55 -15.38 5.42 -11.66
C PHE A 55 -14.94 3.96 -11.43
N TRP A 56 -15.56 3.28 -10.45
CA TRP A 56 -15.27 1.87 -10.14
C TRP A 56 -16.21 0.86 -10.82
N ALA A 57 -17.38 1.29 -11.29
CA ALA A 57 -18.36 0.39 -11.92
C ALA A 57 -17.88 -0.25 -13.23
N ARG A 58 -16.85 0.30 -13.88
CA ARG A 58 -16.29 -0.26 -15.14
C ARG A 58 -15.47 -1.55 -14.93
N TRP A 59 -15.07 -1.87 -13.70
CA TRP A 59 -14.28 -3.08 -13.38
C TRP A 59 -14.98 -4.01 -12.37
N ALA A 60 -16.08 -3.57 -11.76
CA ALA A 60 -16.87 -4.39 -10.83
C ALA A 60 -17.91 -5.28 -11.55
N VAL A 61 -18.25 -4.97 -12.80
CA VAL A 61 -19.15 -5.76 -13.66
C VAL A 61 -18.39 -6.12 -14.94
N GLY A 62 -17.68 -7.25 -14.92
CA GLY A 62 -16.88 -7.66 -16.07
C GLY A 62 -16.12 -8.95 -15.81
N GLY A 63 -16.87 -10.05 -15.75
CA GLY A 63 -16.45 -11.27 -16.44
C GLY A 63 -16.73 -11.12 -17.93
#